data_AF-A0A2E0BNH6-F1
#
_entry.id   AF-A0A2E0BNH6-F1
#
_cell.length_a   1.000
_cell.length_b   1.000
_cell.length_c   1.000
_cell.angle_alpha   90.00
_cell.angle_beta   90.00
_cell.angle_gamma   90.00
#
_symmetry.space_group_name_H-M   'P 1'
#
loop_
_entity.id
_entity.type
_entity.pdbx_description
1 polymer ?
#
loop_
_entity_poly.entity_id
_entity_poly.type
_entity_poly.pdbx_seq_one_letter_code
_entity_poly.pdbx_strand_id
1 'polypeptide(L)'
;MSKREFEYLSLALDQANRLKELLETEFSALKEQDLNAFDNLQPEKVEILSLLASDELAAKVKNQHASPTEASMSISIWDDVVTVVSECRDLHKRNEIFMLRKLESIKGALQTIQSPDPLNTVEVYDRLGKVRPNRHRGSMGKV
;
A
#
# COMPACT_ATOMS: atom_id res chain seq x y z
N MET A 1 -24.64 16.22 -29.39
CA MET A 1 -23.38 16.43 -28.66
C MET A 1 -22.20 16.17 -29.58
N SER A 2 -21.01 16.74 -29.31
CA SER A 2 -19.86 16.64 -30.24
C SER A 2 -19.19 15.29 -30.10
N LYS A 3 -18.87 14.62 -31.22
CA LYS A 3 -18.07 13.39 -31.33
C LYS A 3 -16.89 13.29 -30.33
N ARG A 4 -16.32 14.44 -29.99
CA ARG A 4 -15.27 14.62 -28.98
C ARG A 4 -15.65 14.08 -27.59
N GLU A 5 -16.87 14.28 -27.11
CA GLU A 5 -17.29 13.85 -25.76
C GLU A 5 -17.29 12.32 -25.60
N PHE A 6 -17.71 11.61 -26.65
CA PHE A 6 -17.63 10.15 -26.68
C PHE A 6 -16.17 9.67 -26.74
N GLU A 7 -15.32 10.34 -27.53
CA GLU A 7 -13.89 10.07 -27.59
C GLU A 7 -13.22 10.24 -26.22
N TYR A 8 -13.57 11.29 -25.45
CA TYR A 8 -13.04 11.50 -24.10
C TYR A 8 -13.48 10.42 -23.09
N LEU A 9 -14.76 10.01 -23.12
CA LEU A 9 -15.24 8.93 -22.25
C LEU A 9 -14.56 7.59 -22.58
N SER A 10 -14.37 7.30 -23.87
CA SER A 10 -13.63 6.10 -24.27
C SER A 10 -12.16 6.16 -23.85
N LEU A 11 -11.53 7.34 -23.91
CA LEU A 11 -10.17 7.53 -23.42
C LEU A 11 -10.08 7.32 -21.90
N ALA A 12 -11.03 7.85 -21.13
CA ALA A 12 -11.08 7.64 -19.70
C ALA A 12 -11.23 6.16 -19.33
N LEU A 13 -12.03 5.41 -20.08
CA LEU A 13 -12.18 3.96 -19.89
C LEU A 13 -10.88 3.20 -20.20
N ASP A 14 -10.21 3.54 -21.29
CA ASP A 14 -8.91 2.96 -21.65
C ASP A 14 -7.86 3.21 -20.56
N GLN A 15 -7.76 4.45 -20.07
CA GLN A 15 -6.87 4.81 -18.98
C GLN A 15 -7.20 4.09 -17.67
N ALA A 16 -8.49 3.93 -17.34
CA ALA A 16 -8.92 3.17 -16.17
C ALA A 16 -8.52 1.68 -16.27
N ASN A 17 -8.67 1.08 -17.45
CA ASN A 17 -8.23 -0.31 -17.68
C ASN A 17 -6.71 -0.44 -17.61
N ARG A 18 -5.96 0.51 -18.18
CA ARG A 18 -4.50 0.54 -18.05
C ARG A 18 -4.05 0.67 -16.60
N LEU A 19 -4.74 1.49 -15.79
CA LEU A 19 -4.48 1.59 -14.35
C LEU A 19 -4.70 0.24 -13.65
N LYS A 20 -5.77 -0.48 -14.02
CA LYS A 20 -6.07 -1.82 -13.47
C LYS A 20 -4.94 -2.80 -13.75
N GLU A 21 -4.47 -2.87 -15.00
CA GLU A 21 -3.34 -3.73 -15.39
C GLU A 21 -2.06 -3.32 -14.65
N LEU A 22 -1.77 -2.02 -14.56
CA LEU A 22 -0.62 -1.50 -13.82
C LEU A 22 -0.67 -1.94 -12.35
N LEU A 23 -1.81 -1.85 -11.68
CA LEU A 23 -1.96 -2.26 -10.27
C LEU A 23 -1.77 -3.78 -10.07
N GLU A 24 -2.09 -4.61 -11.07
CA GLU A 24 -1.80 -6.05 -11.04
C GLU A 24 -0.30 -6.33 -11.25
N THR A 25 0.37 -5.58 -12.13
CA THR A 25 1.83 -5.68 -12.30
C THR A 25 2.58 -5.21 -11.05
N GLU A 26 2.15 -4.11 -10.41
CA GLU A 26 2.66 -3.67 -9.10
C GLU A 26 2.53 -4.78 -8.07
N PHE A 27 1.38 -5.45 -8.01
CA PHE A 27 1.16 -6.53 -7.05
C PHE A 27 2.11 -7.72 -7.29
N SER A 28 2.36 -8.04 -8.55
CA SER A 28 3.29 -9.10 -8.93
C SER A 28 4.72 -8.75 -8.52
N ALA A 29 5.17 -7.53 -8.79
CA ALA A 29 6.48 -7.03 -8.35
C ALA A 29 6.62 -7.05 -6.82
N LEU A 30 5.59 -6.61 -6.08
CA LEU A 30 5.56 -6.67 -4.62
C LEU A 30 5.67 -8.11 -4.09
N LYS A 31 5.00 -9.06 -4.75
CA LYS A 31 5.05 -10.48 -4.39
C LYS A 31 6.44 -11.09 -4.60
N GLU A 32 7.11 -10.70 -5.67
CA GLU A 32 8.48 -11.12 -6.01
C GLU A 32 9.56 -10.34 -5.25
N GLN A 33 9.18 -9.33 -4.46
CA GLN A 33 10.07 -8.42 -3.75
C GLN A 33 10.98 -7.59 -4.69
N ASP A 34 10.57 -7.40 -5.94
CA ASP A 34 11.26 -6.53 -6.89
C ASP A 34 10.81 -5.08 -6.69
N LEU A 35 11.47 -4.39 -5.76
CA LEU A 35 11.19 -3.00 -5.44
C LEU A 35 11.58 -2.05 -6.59
N ASN A 36 12.58 -2.42 -7.41
CA ASN A 36 12.97 -1.59 -8.55
C ASN A 36 11.86 -1.60 -9.63
N ALA A 37 11.31 -2.78 -9.93
CA ALA A 37 10.17 -2.89 -10.83
C ALA A 37 8.96 -2.11 -10.29
N PHE A 38 8.67 -2.20 -8.98
CA PHE A 38 7.60 -1.44 -8.35
C PHE A 38 7.79 0.08 -8.44
N ASP A 39 9.00 0.58 -8.17
CA ASP A 39 9.32 2.01 -8.22
C ASP A 39 9.24 2.57 -9.65
N ASN A 40 9.67 1.78 -10.64
CA ASN A 40 9.59 2.15 -12.06
C ASN A 40 8.13 2.30 -12.56
N LEU A 41 7.15 1.67 -11.90
CA LEU A 41 5.73 1.78 -12.24
C LEU A 41 5.05 3.03 -11.63
N GLN A 42 5.66 3.66 -10.62
CA GLN A 42 5.05 4.81 -9.93
C GLN A 42 4.83 6.04 -10.82
N PRO A 43 5.77 6.44 -11.71
CA PRO A 43 5.57 7.59 -12.59
C PRO A 43 4.35 7.40 -13.52
N GLU A 44 4.24 6.23 -14.15
CA GLU A 44 3.13 5.90 -15.06
C GLU A 44 1.78 5.93 -14.33
N LYS A 45 1.72 5.41 -13.10
CA LYS A 45 0.52 5.47 -12.26
C LYS A 45 0.09 6.89 -11.96
N VAL A 46 1.04 7.78 -11.63
CA VAL A 46 0.75 9.19 -11.37
C VAL A 46 0.24 9.89 -12.63
N GLU A 47 0.84 9.62 -13.78
CA GLU A 47 0.37 10.15 -15.06
C GLU A 47 -1.08 9.74 -15.34
N ILE A 48 -1.39 8.45 -15.24
CA ILE A 48 -2.76 7.94 -15.47
C ILE A 48 -3.76 8.57 -14.48
N LEU A 49 -3.42 8.62 -13.19
CA LEU A 49 -4.28 9.22 -12.18
C LEU A 49 -4.49 10.72 -12.41
N SER A 50 -3.47 11.45 -12.88
CA SER A 50 -3.59 12.87 -13.20
C SER A 50 -4.54 13.12 -14.37
N LEU A 51 -4.54 12.23 -15.38
CA LEU A 51 -5.46 12.29 -16.51
C LEU A 51 -6.89 11.99 -16.06
N LEU A 52 -7.08 10.94 -15.26
CA LEU A 52 -8.40 10.57 -14.73
C LEU A 52 -8.97 11.59 -13.74
N ALA A 53 -8.11 12.29 -13.00
CA ALA A 53 -8.50 13.35 -12.05
C ALA A 53 -8.66 14.73 -12.69
N SER A 54 -8.47 14.85 -14.00
CA SER A 54 -8.56 16.15 -14.69
C SER A 54 -9.95 16.78 -14.53
N ASP A 55 -9.99 18.07 -14.17
CA ASP A 55 -11.22 18.84 -13.97
C ASP A 55 -12.10 18.89 -15.24
N GLU A 56 -11.50 18.67 -16.41
CA GLU A 56 -12.22 18.58 -17.69
C GLU A 56 -13.16 17.37 -17.72
N LEU A 57 -12.74 16.22 -17.20
CA LEU A 57 -13.57 15.02 -17.08
C LEU A 57 -14.72 15.26 -16.09
N ALA A 58 -14.42 15.84 -14.94
CA ALA A 58 -15.40 16.13 -13.89
C ALA A 58 -16.47 17.16 -14.32
N ALA A 59 -16.06 18.23 -14.99
CA ALA A 59 -16.96 19.28 -15.45
C ALA A 59 -17.92 18.77 -16.55
N LYS A 60 -17.48 17.84 -17.39
CA LYS A 60 -18.28 17.29 -18.50
C LYS A 60 -19.37 16.32 -18.03
N VAL A 61 -19.08 15.52 -17.02
CA VAL A 61 -20.08 14.65 -16.36
C VAL A 61 -21.21 15.48 -15.74
N LYS A 62 -20.89 16.63 -15.15
CA LYS A 62 -21.88 17.51 -14.50
C LYS A 62 -22.79 18.26 -15.48
N ASN A 63 -22.34 18.45 -16.73
CA ASN A 63 -23.04 19.22 -17.76
C ASN A 63 -23.95 18.35 -18.67
N GLN A 64 -24.33 17.16 -18.22
CA GLN A 64 -25.08 16.18 -19.01
C GLN A 64 -26.56 16.61 -19.22
N HIS A 65 -26.78 17.59 -20.09
CA HIS A 65 -28.08 17.97 -20.64
C HIS A 65 -28.09 17.63 -22.14
N ALA A 66 -28.42 16.39 -22.50
CA ALA A 66 -28.68 16.00 -23.89
C ALA A 66 -29.82 14.98 -24.02
N SER A 67 -30.32 14.90 -25.26
CA SER A 67 -31.37 14.01 -25.76
C SER A 67 -31.37 12.60 -25.14
N PRO A 68 -32.55 12.00 -24.86
CA PRO A 68 -32.68 10.74 -24.10
C PRO A 68 -31.85 9.56 -24.63
N THR A 69 -31.60 9.48 -25.94
CA THR A 69 -30.97 8.30 -26.56
C THR A 69 -29.44 8.35 -26.55
N GLU A 70 -28.84 9.52 -26.79
CA GLU A 70 -27.38 9.73 -26.71
C GLU A 70 -26.90 9.79 -25.26
N ALA A 71 -27.75 10.26 -24.36
CA ALA A 71 -27.52 10.22 -22.92
C ALA A 71 -27.35 8.78 -22.43
N SER A 72 -28.19 7.84 -22.85
CA SER A 72 -28.13 6.45 -22.39
C SER A 72 -26.81 5.75 -22.71
N MET A 73 -26.26 5.92 -23.92
CA MET A 73 -24.96 5.31 -24.27
C MET A 73 -23.79 5.94 -23.49
N SER A 74 -23.82 7.27 -23.32
CA SER A 74 -22.79 7.99 -22.57
C SER A 74 -22.82 7.66 -21.07
N ILE A 75 -24.02 7.45 -20.52
CA ILE A 75 -24.23 6.99 -19.14
C ILE A 75 -23.69 5.57 -18.97
N SER A 76 -23.94 4.67 -19.93
CA SER A 76 -23.42 3.29 -19.86
C SER A 76 -21.89 3.25 -19.81
N ILE A 77 -21.20 3.97 -20.70
CA ILE A 77 -19.73 4.01 -20.71
C ILE A 77 -19.21 4.64 -19.43
N TRP A 78 -19.90 5.66 -18.90
CA TRP A 78 -19.52 6.26 -17.64
C TRP A 78 -19.68 5.31 -16.46
N ASP A 79 -20.74 4.51 -16.44
CA ASP A 79 -20.94 3.46 -15.43
C ASP A 79 -19.82 2.41 -15.51
N ASP A 80 -19.39 2.03 -16.71
CA ASP A 80 -18.23 1.16 -16.92
C ASP A 80 -16.95 1.77 -16.35
N VAL A 81 -16.68 3.06 -16.63
CA VAL A 81 -15.52 3.78 -16.08
C VAL A 81 -15.55 3.78 -14.55
N VAL A 82 -16.68 4.12 -13.94
CA VAL A 82 -16.84 4.15 -12.48
C VAL A 82 -16.62 2.75 -11.89
N THR A 83 -17.13 1.71 -12.55
CA THR A 83 -16.94 0.32 -12.15
C THR A 83 -15.46 -0.04 -12.16
N VAL A 84 -14.74 0.21 -13.26
CA VAL A 84 -13.31 -0.10 -13.36
C VAL A 84 -12.48 0.69 -12.35
N VAL A 85 -12.78 1.98 -12.13
CA VAL A 85 -12.08 2.79 -11.12
C VAL A 85 -12.35 2.27 -9.72
N SER A 86 -13.55 1.77 -9.43
CA SER A 86 -13.86 1.15 -8.15
C SER A 86 -13.04 -0.12 -7.90
N GLU A 87 -12.85 -0.94 -8.94
CA GLU A 87 -11.96 -2.11 -8.90
C GLU A 87 -10.50 -1.70 -8.70
N CYS A 88 -10.03 -0.67 -9.40
CA CYS A 88 -8.68 -0.12 -9.22
C CYS A 88 -8.43 0.32 -7.78
N ARG A 89 -9.41 0.93 -7.12
CA ARG A 89 -9.30 1.30 -5.71
C ARG A 89 -9.10 0.07 -4.83
N ASP A 90 -9.82 -1.00 -5.08
CA ASP A 90 -9.74 -2.21 -4.27
C ASP A 90 -8.44 -2.99 -4.53
N LEU A 91 -7.94 -3.01 -5.78
CA LEU A 91 -6.61 -3.51 -6.12
C LEU A 91 -5.50 -2.70 -5.45
N HIS A 92 -5.62 -1.38 -5.44
CA HIS A 92 -4.64 -0.52 -4.78
C HIS A 92 -4.60 -0.76 -3.27
N LYS A 93 -5.76 -0.89 -2.61
CA LYS A 93 -5.85 -1.28 -1.19
C LYS A 93 -5.22 -2.63 -0.91
N ARG A 94 -5.41 -3.62 -1.80
CA ARG A 94 -4.76 -4.94 -1.70
C ARG A 94 -3.24 -4.80 -1.68
N ASN A 95 -2.69 -3.98 -2.57
CA ASN A 95 -1.24 -3.73 -2.67
C ASN A 95 -0.72 -3.03 -1.39
N GLU A 96 -1.44 -2.03 -0.88
CA GLU A 96 -1.12 -1.35 0.38
C GLU A 96 -1.08 -2.31 1.57
N ILE A 97 -2.12 -3.13 1.75
CA ILE A 97 -2.21 -4.12 2.84
C ILE A 97 -1.04 -5.12 2.75
N PHE A 98 -0.67 -5.54 1.53
CA PHE A 98 0.46 -6.44 1.33
C PHE A 98 1.78 -5.81 1.79
N MET A 99 2.04 -4.55 1.39
CA MET A 99 3.23 -3.81 1.81
C MET A 99 3.29 -3.63 3.33
N LEU A 100 2.19 -3.20 3.95
CA LEU A 100 2.11 -2.99 5.41
C LEU A 100 2.41 -4.27 6.19
N ARG A 101 1.85 -5.42 5.76
CA ARG A 101 2.13 -6.71 6.40
C ARG A 101 3.60 -7.12 6.28
N LYS A 102 4.24 -6.86 5.14
CA LYS A 102 5.66 -7.13 4.95
C LYS A 102 6.52 -6.25 5.86
N LEU A 103 6.20 -4.96 5.97
CA LEU A 103 6.89 -4.05 6.88
C LEU A 103 6.74 -4.45 8.35
N GLU A 104 5.55 -4.86 8.78
CA GLU A 104 5.31 -5.33 10.14
C GLU A 104 6.14 -6.59 10.45
N SER A 105 6.22 -7.53 9.50
CA SER A 105 7.05 -8.72 9.64
C SER A 105 8.54 -8.38 9.76
N ILE A 106 9.05 -7.42 8.99
CA ILE A 106 10.45 -6.98 9.06
C ILE A 106 10.72 -6.31 10.40
N LYS A 107 9.82 -5.44 10.85
CA LYS A 107 9.91 -4.76 12.14
C LYS A 107 9.91 -5.75 13.30
N GLY A 108 9.04 -6.77 13.28
CA GLY A 108 8.99 -7.83 14.28
C GLY A 108 10.27 -8.70 14.30
N ALA A 109 10.82 -9.00 13.12
CA ALA A 109 12.10 -9.70 13.02
C ALA A 109 13.26 -8.87 13.62
N LEU A 110 13.32 -7.57 13.30
CA LEU A 110 14.31 -6.65 13.87
C LEU A 110 14.17 -6.52 15.39
N GLN A 111 12.94 -6.42 15.91
CA GLN A 111 12.68 -6.40 17.35
C GLN A 111 13.16 -7.69 18.02
N THR A 112 12.94 -8.85 17.41
CA THR A 112 13.45 -10.13 17.94
C THR A 112 14.98 -10.17 17.98
N ILE A 113 15.66 -9.65 16.95
CA ILE A 113 17.13 -9.58 16.89
C ILE A 113 17.70 -8.56 17.89
N GLN A 114 17.02 -7.43 18.07
CA GLN A 114 17.45 -6.35 18.97
C GLN A 114 17.07 -6.57 20.44
N SER A 115 16.09 -7.44 20.70
CA SER A 115 15.69 -7.78 22.07
C SER A 115 16.85 -8.54 22.73
N PRO A 116 17.47 -7.98 23.79
CA PRO A 116 18.51 -8.71 24.51
C PRO A 116 17.92 -10.00 25.05
N ASP A 117 18.58 -11.11 24.76
CA ASP A 117 18.17 -12.44 25.18
C ASP A 117 17.99 -12.46 26.71
N PRO A 118 16.76 -12.68 27.24
CA PRO A 118 16.51 -12.71 28.67
C PRO A 118 17.28 -13.86 29.36
N LEU A 119 17.70 -14.89 28.62
CA LEU A 119 18.55 -15.96 29.14
C LEU A 119 20.03 -15.57 29.21
N ASN A 120 20.45 -14.58 28.42
CA ASN A 120 21.84 -14.11 28.38
C ASN A 120 22.14 -13.04 29.46
N THR A 121 21.13 -12.61 30.22
CA THR A 121 21.33 -11.82 31.45
C THR A 121 21.72 -12.68 32.66
N VAL A 122 21.59 -14.01 32.55
CA VAL A 122 21.85 -14.96 33.64
C VAL A 122 23.22 -15.66 33.49
N GLU A 123 23.93 -15.51 32.37
CA GLU A 123 25.32 -15.99 32.21
C GLU A 123 26.38 -15.09 32.89
N VAL A 124 26.00 -14.37 33.95
CA VAL A 124 26.95 -13.85 34.96
C VAL A 124 27.30 -14.94 36.00
N TYR A 125 26.72 -16.14 35.87
CA TYR A 125 27.21 -17.33 36.58
C TYR A 125 28.40 -17.92 35.81
N ASP A 126 29.60 -17.65 36.33
CA ASP A 126 30.86 -18.23 35.89
C ASP A 126 30.78 -19.77 35.82
N ARG A 127 31.39 -20.36 34.78
CA ARG A 127 31.42 -21.81 34.49
C ARG A 127 32.11 -22.66 35.59
N LEU A 128 32.50 -22.03 36.70
CA LEU A 128 33.04 -22.63 37.92
C LEU A 128 32.01 -22.80 39.06
N GLY A 129 30.72 -22.46 38.85
CA GLY A 129 29.65 -22.78 39.80
C GLY A 129 29.78 -22.10 41.16
N LYS A 130 30.38 -20.90 41.21
CA LYS A 130 30.52 -20.14 42.46
C LYS A 130 29.75 -18.82 42.36
N VAL A 131 28.60 -18.77 43.03
CA VAL A 131 27.97 -17.51 43.43
C VAL A 131 28.99 -16.77 44.30
N ARG A 132 29.44 -15.59 43.88
CA ARG A 132 30.20 -14.71 44.77
C ARG A 132 29.25 -14.32 45.92
N PRO A 133 29.51 -14.71 47.18
CA PRO A 133 28.68 -14.25 48.27
C PRO A 133 28.90 -12.74 48.40
N ASN A 134 27.84 -11.97 48.16
CA ASN A 134 27.84 -10.53 48.37
C ASN A 134 28.07 -10.28 49.87
N ARG A 135 29.33 -10.07 50.25
CA ARG A 135 29.76 -9.92 51.64
C ARG A 135 29.48 -8.48 52.09
N HIS A 136 28.20 -8.14 52.25
CA HIS A 136 27.81 -6.99 53.06
C HIS A 136 27.97 -7.37 54.55
N ARG A 137 29.21 -7.26 55.03
CA ARG A 137 29.54 -7.24 56.46
C ARG A 137 29.08 -5.89 57.03
N GLY A 138 27.87 -5.85 57.57
CA GLY A 138 27.45 -4.85 58.54
C GLY A 138 27.75 -5.36 59.94
N SER A 139 28.66 -4.68 60.62
CA SER A 139 29.27 -5.03 61.90
C SER A 139 28.51 -4.40 63.08
N MET A 140 28.55 -5.08 64.24
CA MET A 140 28.42 -4.60 65.63
C MET A 140 27.04 -4.44 66.28
N GLY A 141 26.93 -5.07 67.46
CA GLY A 141 25.91 -4.82 68.48
C GLY A 141 25.78 -5.99 69.47
N LYS A 142 26.79 -6.18 70.34
CA LYS A 142 26.75 -7.09 71.50
C LYS A 142 25.93 -6.47 72.65
N VAL A 143 25.44 -7.38 73.50
CA VAL A 143 24.87 -7.29 74.87
C VAL A 143 23.48 -6.69 75.04
#